data_AF-A0A2R6HU10-F1
#
_entry.id   AF-A0A2R6HU10-F1
#
_cell.length_a   1.000
_cell.length_b   1.000
_cell.length_c   1.000
_cell.angle_alpha   90.00
_cell.angle_beta   90.00
_cell.angle_gamma   90.00
#
_symmetry.space_group_name_H-M   'P 1'
#
loop_
_entity.id
_entity.type
_entity.pdbx_description
1 polymer ?
#
loop_
_entity_poly.entity_id
_entity_poly.type
_entity_poly.pdbx_seq_one_letter_code
_entity_poly.pdbx_strand_id
1 'polypeptide(L)' 'MERPPPPDRWDASALGSVVVLLVLAYVVVPDPVLQYGVWLAVFCIWMAWFVFYGTKWLYSVDT' A
#
# COMPACT_ATOMS: atom_id res chain seq x y z
N MET A 1 19.05 10.42 -18.28
CA MET A 1 18.97 9.62 -17.05
C MET A 1 17.88 10.27 -16.23
N GLU A 2 16.64 9.85 -16.44
CA GLU A 2 15.48 10.39 -15.73
C GLU A 2 15.66 10.15 -14.23
N ARG A 3 15.64 11.21 -13.42
CA ARG A 3 15.76 11.12 -11.96
C ARG A 3 14.44 10.51 -11.45
N PRO A 4 14.46 9.48 -10.58
CA PRO A 4 13.22 8.97 -9.99
C PRO A 4 12.50 10.11 -9.27
N PRO A 5 11.17 10.24 -9.44
CA PRO A 5 10.40 11.24 -8.70
C PRO A 5 10.63 11.07 -7.19
N PRO A 6 10.71 12.16 -6.42
CA PRO A 6 11.00 12.10 -5.00
C PRO A 6 9.99 11.19 -4.29
N PRO A 7 10.42 10.29 -3.38
CA PRO A 7 9.54 9.35 -2.70
C PRO A 7 8.45 10.14 -1.98
N ASP A 8 7.21 9.94 -2.41
CA ASP A 8 6.08 10.74 -1.97
C ASP A 8 5.52 10.17 -0.66
N ARG A 9 4.89 11.01 0.16
CA ARG A 9 4.34 10.62 1.48
C ARG A 9 3.29 9.51 1.37
N TRP A 10 2.71 9.37 0.18
CA TRP A 10 1.77 8.33 -0.18
C TRP A 10 2.40 6.93 -0.23
N ASP A 11 3.65 6.81 -0.70
CA ASP A 11 4.38 5.53 -0.71
C ASP A 11 4.62 5.02 0.72
N ALA A 12 4.97 5.94 1.62
CA ALA A 12 5.14 5.64 3.04
C ALA A 12 3.82 5.26 3.72
N SER A 13 2.70 5.90 3.35
CA SER A 13 1.38 5.57 3.90
C SER A 13 0.86 4.19 3.47
N ALA A 14 1.15 3.78 2.23
CA ALA A 14 0.79 2.46 1.72
C ALA A 14 1.55 1.36 2.48
N LEU A 15 2.87 1.52 2.60
CA LEU A 15 3.71 0.57 3.35
C LEU A 15 3.29 0.52 4.83
N GLY A 16 3.03 1.68 5.44
CA GLY A 16 2.58 1.78 6.83
C GLY A 16 1.25 1.09 7.08
N SER A 17 0.29 1.22 6.15
CA SER A 17 -1.03 0.59 6.27
C SER A 17 -0.94 -0.94 6.21
N VAL A 18 -0.08 -1.49 5.33
CA VAL A 18 0.14 -2.93 5.23
C VAL A 18 0.76 -3.48 6.52
N VAL A 19 1.77 -2.80 7.06
CA VAL A 19 2.44 -3.22 8.31
C VAL A 19 1.45 -3.22 9.48
N VAL A 20 0.63 -2.18 9.64
CA VAL A 20 -0.37 -2.10 10.72
C VAL A 20 -1.39 -3.23 10.61
N LEU A 21 -1.90 -3.50 9.41
CA LEU A 21 -2.88 -4.57 9.19
C LEU A 21 -2.29 -5.96 9.48
N LEU A 22 -1.05 -6.22 9.06
CA LEU A 22 -0.38 -7.48 9.35
C LEU A 22 -0.11 -7.67 10.85
N VAL A 23 0.28 -6.60 11.56
CA VAL A 23 0.44 -6.66 13.02
C VAL A 23 -0.89 -7.00 13.71
N LEU A 24 -2.00 -6.38 13.29
CA LEU A 24 -3.33 -6.71 13.83
C LEU A 24 -3.70 -8.18 13.56
N ALA A 25 -3.45 -8.68 12.36
CA ALA A 25 -3.83 -10.03 11.92
C ALA A 25 -3.03 -11.16 12.58
N TYR A 26 -1.74 -10.93 12.85
CA TYR A 26 -0.84 -11.98 13.31
C TYR A 26 -0.43 -11.84 14.77
N VAL A 27 -0.47 -10.63 15.34
CA VAL A 27 -0.02 -10.39 16.72
C VAL A 27 -1.20 -10.18 17.68
N VAL A 28 -2.23 -9.44 17.27
CA VAL A 28 -3.34 -9.08 18.18
C VAL A 28 -4.43 -10.15 18.19
N VAL A 29 -4.86 -10.62 17.02
CA VAL A 29 -5.89 -11.65 16.89
C VAL A 29 -5.47 -12.65 15.82
N PRO A 30 -4.74 -13.73 16.16
CA PRO A 30 -4.25 -14.73 15.21
C PRO A 30 -5.36 -15.70 14.77
N ASP A 31 -6.45 -15.15 14.23
CA ASP A 31 -7.58 -15.90 13.69
C ASP A 31 -7.42 -16.08 12.16
N PRO A 32 -7.57 -17.30 11.61
CA PRO A 32 -7.40 -17.55 10.18
C PRO A 32 -8.33 -16.72 9.29
N VAL A 33 -9.58 -16.49 9.71
CA VAL A 33 -10.55 -15.69 8.95
C VAL A 33 -10.10 -14.23 8.87
N LEU A 34 -9.56 -13.71 9.98
CA LEU A 34 -9.00 -12.36 10.03
C LEU A 34 -7.78 -12.22 9.13
N GLN A 35 -6.89 -13.21 9.08
CA GLN A 35 -5.72 -13.22 8.20
C GLN A 35 -6.10 -13.15 6.72
N TYR A 36 -7.09 -13.94 6.29
CA TYR A 36 -7.59 -13.89 4.92
C TYR A 36 -8.23 -12.53 4.59
N GLY A 37 -9.04 -11.98 5.51
CA GLY A 37 -9.64 -10.65 5.34
C GLY A 37 -8.59 -9.54 5.25
N VAL A 38 -7.54 -9.63 6.06
CA VAL A 38 -6.42 -8.68 6.04
C VAL A 38 -5.63 -8.78 4.75
N TRP A 39 -5.38 -9.98 4.22
CA TRP A 39 -4.72 -10.14 2.94
C TRP A 39 -5.51 -9.52 1.78
N LEU A 40 -6.85 -9.64 1.80
CA LEU A 40 -7.70 -8.97 0.82
C LEU A 40 -7.60 -7.44 0.96
N ALA A 41 -7.58 -6.91 2.18
CA ALA A 41 -7.41 -5.47 2.42
C ALA A 41 -6.03 -4.97 1.94
N VAL A 42 -4.96 -5.71 2.24
CA VAL A 42 -3.60 -5.45 1.75
C VAL A 42 -3.58 -5.42 0.22
N PHE A 43 -4.25 -6.37 -0.43
CA PHE A 43 -4.35 -6.40 -1.89
C PHE A 43 -5.08 -5.17 -2.45
N CYS A 44 -6.19 -4.75 -1.84
CA CYS A 44 -6.90 -3.53 -2.24
C CYS A 44 -6.04 -2.26 -2.09
N ILE A 45 -5.32 -2.13 -0.96
CA ILE A 45 -4.39 -1.02 -0.72
C ILE A 45 -3.27 -1.02 -1.76
N TRP A 46 -2.74 -2.20 -2.08
CA TRP A 46 -1.71 -2.35 -3.09
C TRP A 46 -2.21 -1.95 -4.49
N MET A 47 -3.42 -2.38 -4.89
CA MET A 47 -4.02 -2.00 -6.17
C MET A 47 -4.25 -0.48 -6.26
N ALA A 48 -4.74 0.14 -5.19
CA ALA A 48 -4.95 1.59 -5.15
C ALA A 48 -3.63 2.36 -5.27
N TRP A 49 -2.59 1.92 -4.55
CA TRP A 49 -1.25 2.50 -4.65
C TRP A 49 -0.65 2.30 -6.05
N PHE A 50 -0.75 1.09 -6.60
CA PHE A 50 -0.23 0.76 -7.93
C PHE A 50 -0.88 1.62 -9.02
N VAL A 51 -2.20 1.80 -8.96
CA VAL A 51 -2.92 2.67 -9.89
C VAL A 51 -2.51 4.12 -9.71
N PHE A 52 -2.42 4.63 -8.47
CA PHE A 52 -1.99 6.01 -8.21
C PHE A 52 -0.57 6.27 -8.71
N TYR A 53 0.38 5.42 -8.36
CA TYR A 53 1.76 5.49 -8.84
C TYR A 53 1.82 5.39 -10.37
N GLY A 54 1.09 4.45 -10.96
CA GLY A 54 0.96 4.30 -12.40
C GLY A 54 0.39 5.54 -13.09
N THR A 55 -0.61 6.21 -12.49
CA THR A 55 -1.15 7.47 -13.03
C THR A 55 -0.16 8.62 -12.90
N LYS A 56 0.60 8.72 -11.80
CA LYS A 56 1.69 9.70 -11.68
C LYS A 56 2.77 9.47 -12.75
N TRP A 57 3.12 8.22 -13.02
CA TRP A 57 4.11 7.86 -14.03
C TRP A 57 3.64 8.09 -15.47
N LEU A 58 2.37 7.75 -15.78
CA LEU A 58 1.82 7.85 -17.13
C LEU A 58 1.42 9.28 -17.51
N TYR A 59 0.94 10.05 -16.54
CA TYR A 59 0.42 11.40 -16.77
C TYR A 59 1.34 12.53 -16.30
N SER A 60 2.51 12.23 -15.71
CA SER A 60 3.47 13.21 -15.17
C SER A 60 2.81 14.32 -14.34
N VAL A 61 1.78 13.97 -13.57
CA VAL A 61 1.07 14.93 -12.71
C VAL A 61 1.94 15.19 -11.48
N ASP A 62 2.81 16.19 -11.59
CA ASP A 62 3.45 16.84 -10.45
C ASP A 62 2.35 17.58 -9.67
N THR A 63 1.85 16.95 -8.61
CA THR A 63 1.01 17.59 -7.59
C THR A 63 1.84 18.44 -6.65
#